data_AF-A0A970VVH5-F1
#
_entry.id   AF-A0A970VVH5-F1
#
_cell.length_a   1.000
_cell.length_b   1.000
_cell.length_c   1.000
_cell.angle_alpha   90.00
_cell.angle_beta   90.00
_cell.angle_gamma   90.00
#
_symmetry.space_group_name_H-M   'P 1'
#
loop_
_entity.id
_entity.type
_entity.pdbx_description
1 polymer ?
#
loop_
_entity_poly.entity_id
_entity_poly.type
_entity_poly.pdbx_seq_one_letter_code
_entity_poly.pdbx_strand_id
1 'polypeptide(L)'
;MFSSNVKLDDIPVFKQLPGEARANLSPFGDKVFVDKVEVLPEERRWILHLSLLEPIEDEILNTLATALEKIVNNEIKVEIKTVCGPSYTLEKICADFWQQIVREIGEQIPSLQGWFQAGLKYEVDDNRLTLFVPNFMALEYCRLKQKSIENYFWQRFALQVRIFWEVDDSAQEELCFDPEREEQKYLDELLAAQSCSQEKKLKSGMVLLGKEFQGTITAIKDITEEERQVIVQGEVCEAEVRQLKSGRQLLTFGLTDKTNSISCKVFLEEGQPLITLKAGDWLKVRGPVQFDRYTMELTLMARDIMVVPRQVRMDTAAEKRVE
;
A
#
# COMPACT_ATOMS: atom_id res chain seq x y z
N MET A 1 -37.71 13.73 32.54
CA MET A 1 -37.48 14.14 33.94
C MET A 1 -36.66 15.41 33.90
N PHE A 2 -37.08 16.43 34.64
CA PHE A 2 -36.63 17.82 34.53
C PHE A 2 -35.11 17.98 34.70
N SER A 3 -34.39 18.39 33.64
CA SER A 3 -33.13 19.11 33.79
C SER A 3 -33.44 20.59 33.58
N SER A 4 -33.24 21.36 34.64
CA SER A 4 -33.31 22.82 34.60
C SER A 4 -32.20 23.32 33.68
N ASN A 5 -32.53 23.72 32.45
CA ASN A 5 -31.59 24.43 31.58
C ASN A 5 -31.35 25.81 32.17
N VAL A 6 -30.40 25.91 33.09
CA VAL A 6 -30.00 27.19 33.67
C VAL A 6 -29.02 27.83 32.69
N LYS A 7 -29.30 29.05 32.24
CA LYS A 7 -28.37 29.79 31.39
C LYS A 7 -27.05 29.96 32.12
N LEU A 8 -25.95 29.81 31.40
CA LEU A 8 -24.61 29.94 31.96
C LEU A 8 -24.41 31.30 32.67
N ASP A 9 -24.92 32.37 32.08
CA ASP A 9 -24.86 33.74 32.62
C ASP A 9 -25.64 33.95 33.92
N ASP A 10 -26.65 33.11 34.18
CA ASP A 10 -27.47 33.22 35.38
C ASP A 10 -26.80 32.56 36.60
N ILE A 11 -25.73 31.78 36.38
CA ILE A 11 -25.06 31.04 37.45
C ILE A 11 -24.02 31.94 38.16
N PRO A 12 -24.12 32.15 39.49
CA PRO A 12 -23.25 33.07 40.23
C PRO A 12 -21.75 32.79 40.10
N VAL A 13 -21.38 31.51 40.02
CA VAL A 13 -19.98 31.07 39.87
C VAL A 13 -19.40 31.54 38.53
N PHE A 14 -20.20 31.59 37.46
CA PHE A 14 -19.75 32.03 36.14
C PHE A 14 -19.57 33.55 36.05
N LYS A 15 -20.23 34.31 36.92
CA LYS A 15 -19.98 35.75 37.07
C LYS A 15 -18.63 36.07 37.69
N GLN A 16 -17.98 35.08 38.32
CA GLN A 16 -16.65 35.19 38.94
C GLN A 16 -15.51 34.73 38.01
N LEU A 17 -15.81 34.39 36.75
CA LEU A 17 -14.80 33.99 35.79
C LEU A 17 -13.77 35.11 35.52
N PRO A 18 -12.48 34.77 35.34
CA PRO A 18 -11.44 35.71 34.92
C PRO A 18 -11.82 36.47 33.64
N GLY A 19 -11.32 37.69 33.49
CA GLY A 19 -11.72 38.61 32.42
C GLY A 19 -11.56 38.05 30.99
N GLU A 20 -10.52 37.27 30.73
CA GLU A 20 -10.29 36.62 29.42
C GLU A 20 -11.34 35.54 29.11
N ALA A 21 -11.60 34.63 30.06
CA ALA A 21 -12.61 33.60 29.89
C ALA A 21 -14.00 34.23 29.71
N ARG A 22 -14.32 35.26 30.51
CA ARG A 22 -15.60 35.97 30.41
C ARG A 22 -15.75 36.74 29.09
N ALA A 23 -14.69 37.34 28.57
CA ALA A 23 -14.72 38.01 27.27
C ALA A 23 -14.99 37.01 26.13
N ASN A 24 -14.30 35.87 26.13
CA ASN A 24 -14.45 34.81 25.12
C ASN A 24 -15.82 34.13 25.16
N LEU A 25 -16.44 34.05 26.35
CA LEU A 25 -17.77 33.45 26.53
C LEU A 25 -18.92 34.45 26.39
N SER A 26 -18.67 35.75 26.51
CA SER A 26 -19.70 36.79 26.41
C SER A 26 -20.57 36.74 25.15
N PRO A 27 -20.07 36.39 23.94
CA PRO A 27 -20.95 36.24 22.77
C PRO A 27 -21.87 35.02 22.83
N PHE A 28 -21.63 34.08 23.76
CA PHE A 28 -22.34 32.81 23.88
C PHE A 28 -23.12 32.67 25.21
N GLY A 29 -23.07 33.64 26.12
CA GLY A 29 -23.66 33.52 27.47
C GLY A 29 -25.16 33.22 27.52
N ASP A 30 -25.92 33.74 26.56
CA ASP A 30 -27.35 33.44 26.37
C ASP A 30 -27.64 32.14 25.59
N LYS A 31 -26.59 31.53 25.03
CA LYS A 31 -26.64 30.39 24.13
C LYS A 31 -26.14 29.09 24.75
N VAL A 32 -25.56 29.16 25.95
CA VAL A 32 -25.08 28.01 26.71
C VAL A 32 -25.95 27.76 27.93
N PHE A 33 -26.39 26.52 28.08
CA PHE A 33 -27.19 26.04 29.20
C PHE A 33 -26.42 24.96 29.95
N VAL A 34 -26.50 24.96 31.28
CA VAL A 34 -25.95 23.88 32.09
C VAL A 34 -27.07 22.89 32.39
N ASP A 35 -26.90 21.66 31.92
CA ASP A 35 -27.89 20.59 32.12
C ASP A 35 -27.67 19.85 33.44
N LYS A 36 -26.40 19.52 33.72
CA LYS A 36 -25.99 18.75 34.90
C LYS A 36 -24.52 18.97 35.21
N VAL A 37 -24.17 18.88 36.49
CA VAL A 37 -22.79 18.78 36.96
C VAL A 37 -22.61 17.45 37.68
N GLU A 38 -21.69 16.62 37.21
CA GLU A 38 -21.29 15.38 37.89
C GLU A 38 -20.00 15.63 38.67
N VAL A 39 -20.01 15.26 39.95
CA VAL A 39 -18.85 15.38 40.83
C VAL A 39 -18.37 13.97 41.12
N LEU A 40 -17.11 13.69 40.78
CA LEU A 40 -16.42 12.42 41.05
C LEU A 40 -15.33 12.69 42.09
N PRO A 41 -15.62 12.53 43.40
CA PRO A 41 -14.69 12.91 44.47
C PRO A 41 -13.43 12.06 44.49
N GLU A 42 -13.56 10.75 44.23
CA GLU A 42 -12.43 9.81 44.23
C GLU A 42 -11.43 10.11 43.11
N GLU A 43 -11.92 10.57 41.96
CA GLU A 43 -11.10 10.94 40.79
C GLU A 43 -10.66 12.41 40.79
N ARG A 44 -11.09 13.21 41.79
CA ARG A 44 -10.92 14.69 41.81
C ARG A 44 -11.32 15.33 40.48
N ARG A 45 -12.46 14.89 39.93
CA ARG A 45 -12.91 15.28 38.59
C ARG A 45 -14.35 15.77 38.61
N TRP A 46 -14.62 16.87 37.93
CA TRP A 46 -15.96 17.37 37.68
C TRP A 46 -16.28 17.24 36.19
N ILE A 47 -17.46 16.76 35.86
CA ILE A 47 -17.96 16.68 34.48
C ILE A 47 -19.14 17.64 34.35
N LEU A 48 -18.94 18.69 33.57
CA LEU A 48 -19.95 19.69 33.26
C LEU A 48 -20.67 19.31 31.97
N HIS A 49 -21.97 19.03 32.07
CA HIS A 49 -22.81 18.77 30.90
C HIS A 49 -23.48 20.08 30.47
N LEU A 50 -23.10 20.58 29.30
CA LEU A 50 -23.59 21.81 28.72
C LEU A 50 -24.46 21.53 27.49
N SER A 51 -25.62 22.17 27.42
CA SER A 51 -26.44 22.27 26.21
C SER A 51 -26.11 23.56 25.46
N LEU A 52 -25.72 23.45 24.20
CA LEU A 52 -25.31 24.55 23.34
C LEU A 52 -26.39 24.85 22.29
N LEU A 53 -26.78 26.12 22.12
CA LEU A 53 -27.59 26.55 20.97
C LEU A 53 -26.75 26.78 19.70
N GLU A 54 -25.45 27.01 19.85
CA GLU A 54 -24.48 27.16 18.77
C GLU A 54 -23.17 26.45 19.17
N PRO A 55 -22.47 25.81 18.24
CA PRO A 55 -21.21 25.15 18.50
C PRO A 55 -20.16 26.21 18.85
N ILE A 56 -19.37 25.88 19.86
CA ILE A 56 -18.31 26.73 20.40
C ILE A 56 -16.99 26.03 20.14
N GLU A 57 -15.99 26.78 19.71
CA GLU A 57 -14.64 26.28 19.47
C GLU A 57 -14.04 25.65 20.75
N ASP A 58 -13.31 24.54 20.57
CA ASP A 58 -12.68 23.81 21.69
C ASP A 58 -11.75 24.71 22.51
N GLU A 59 -11.12 25.73 21.91
CA GLU A 59 -10.27 26.69 22.61
C GLU A 59 -11.03 27.48 23.68
N ILE A 60 -12.26 27.88 23.38
CA ILE A 60 -13.13 28.63 24.30
C ILE A 60 -13.63 27.69 25.40
N LEU A 61 -13.99 26.45 25.05
CA LEU A 61 -14.38 25.42 26.04
C LEU A 61 -13.22 25.08 26.99
N ASN A 62 -12.00 24.92 26.47
CA ASN A 62 -10.81 24.68 27.27
C ASN A 62 -10.50 25.86 28.19
N THR A 63 -10.65 27.10 27.68
CA THR A 63 -10.49 28.32 28.49
C THR A 63 -11.50 28.36 29.64
N LEU A 64 -12.76 27.97 29.39
CA LEU A 64 -13.79 27.83 30.42
C LEU A 64 -13.44 26.74 31.44
N ALA A 65 -12.99 25.57 30.99
CA ALA A 65 -12.58 24.47 31.88
C ALA A 65 -11.47 24.93 32.82
N THR A 66 -10.37 25.47 32.28
CA THR A 66 -9.23 25.96 33.08
C THR A 66 -9.62 27.10 34.02
N ALA A 67 -10.55 27.96 33.62
CA ALA A 67 -11.06 29.01 34.48
C ALA A 67 -11.90 28.45 35.65
N LEU A 68 -12.70 27.41 35.41
CA LEU A 68 -13.47 26.73 36.46
C LEU A 68 -12.56 25.94 37.41
N GLU A 69 -11.52 25.28 36.91
CA GLU A 69 -10.51 24.60 37.74
C GLU A 69 -9.89 25.57 38.76
N LYS A 70 -9.56 26.80 38.32
CA LYS A 70 -9.03 27.86 39.20
C LYS A 70 -10.01 28.32 40.28
N ILE A 71 -11.31 28.33 40.00
CA ILE A 71 -12.34 28.79 40.94
C ILE A 71 -12.66 27.73 41.99
N VAL A 72 -12.75 26.47 41.56
CA VAL A 72 -13.20 25.38 42.44
C VAL A 72 -12.08 24.92 43.37
N ASN A 73 -10.87 24.74 42.83
CA ASN A 73 -9.55 24.53 43.48
C ASN A 73 -8.66 23.88 42.41
N ASN A 74 -7.41 24.34 42.20
CA ASN A 74 -6.50 23.86 41.14
C ASN A 74 -6.17 22.35 41.20
N GLU A 75 -6.62 21.63 42.24
CA GLU A 75 -6.48 20.19 42.38
C GLU A 75 -7.61 19.37 41.74
N ILE A 76 -8.67 20.02 41.25
CA ILE A 76 -9.83 19.36 40.62
C ILE A 76 -9.78 19.59 39.12
N LYS A 77 -9.85 18.51 38.34
CA LYS A 77 -9.90 18.57 36.88
C LYS A 77 -11.34 18.76 36.40
N VAL A 78 -11.58 19.73 35.52
CA VAL A 78 -12.91 19.99 34.95
C VAL A 78 -12.95 19.50 33.51
N GLU A 79 -13.86 18.58 33.22
CA GLU A 79 -14.18 18.14 31.87
C GLU A 79 -15.52 18.72 31.45
N ILE A 80 -15.62 19.19 30.21
CA ILE A 80 -16.86 19.72 29.66
C ILE A 80 -17.35 18.79 28.57
N LYS A 81 -18.59 18.32 28.72
CA LYS A 81 -19.32 17.58 27.68
C LYS A 81 -20.41 18.46 27.14
N THR A 82 -20.40 18.71 25.84
CA THR A 82 -21.37 19.58 25.18
C THR A 82 -22.36 18.78 24.34
N VAL A 83 -23.63 19.16 24.38
CA VAL A 83 -24.72 18.64 23.56
C VAL A 83 -25.32 19.80 22.80
N CYS A 84 -25.27 19.79 21.47
CA CYS A 84 -25.87 20.87 20.67
C CYS A 84 -27.38 20.63 20.47
N GLY A 85 -28.19 21.68 20.63
CA GLY A 85 -29.65 21.66 20.47
C GLY A 85 -30.13 21.62 19.00
N PRO A 86 -31.46 21.55 18.76
CA PRO A 86 -32.09 21.07 17.52
C PRO A 86 -32.07 22.05 16.32
N SER A 87 -31.22 23.07 16.31
CA SER A 87 -31.19 24.10 15.24
C SER A 87 -30.18 23.80 14.12
N TYR A 88 -29.45 22.68 14.22
CA TYR A 88 -28.45 22.27 13.25
C TYR A 88 -28.96 21.08 12.43
N THR A 89 -29.06 21.27 11.12
CA THR A 89 -29.18 20.15 10.19
C THR A 89 -27.82 19.45 10.09
N LEU A 90 -27.84 18.17 9.75
CA LEU A 90 -26.63 17.38 9.51
C LEU A 90 -25.68 18.08 8.53
N GLU A 91 -26.25 18.74 7.52
CA GLU A 91 -25.53 19.51 6.51
C GLU A 91 -24.65 20.60 7.13
N LYS A 92 -25.20 21.41 8.06
CA LYS A 92 -24.45 22.47 8.73
C LYS A 92 -23.38 21.90 9.66
N ILE A 93 -23.68 20.82 10.36
CA ILE A 93 -22.72 20.14 11.24
C ILE A 93 -21.54 19.62 10.44
N CYS A 94 -21.81 18.94 9.32
CA CYS A 94 -20.77 18.46 8.44
C CYS A 94 -20.00 19.62 7.80
N ALA A 95 -20.66 20.69 7.33
CA ALA A 95 -19.98 21.83 6.71
C ALA A 95 -19.00 22.54 7.67
N ASP A 96 -19.42 22.79 8.91
CA ASP A 96 -18.66 23.59 9.86
C ASP A 96 -17.64 22.76 10.66
N PHE A 97 -17.91 21.47 10.91
CA PHE A 97 -17.13 20.62 11.84
C PHE A 97 -16.54 19.37 11.21
N TRP A 98 -16.55 19.20 9.87
CA TRP A 98 -16.11 17.96 9.24
C TRP A 98 -14.75 17.47 9.74
N GLN A 99 -13.75 18.36 9.76
CA GLN A 99 -12.39 18.01 10.16
C GLN A 99 -12.31 17.54 11.61
N GLN A 100 -13.09 18.16 12.50
CA GLN A 100 -13.17 17.80 13.91
C GLN A 100 -13.89 16.45 14.09
N ILE A 101 -15.01 16.25 13.40
CA ILE A 101 -15.77 14.99 13.42
C ILE A 101 -14.89 13.81 12.98
N VAL A 102 -14.18 13.98 11.88
CA VAL A 102 -13.25 12.98 11.33
C VAL A 102 -12.14 12.65 12.33
N ARG A 103 -11.56 13.66 12.98
CA ARG A 103 -10.53 13.49 14.02
C ARG A 103 -11.07 12.72 15.23
N GLU A 104 -12.21 13.14 15.78
CA GLU A 104 -12.80 12.53 16.98
C GLU A 104 -13.25 11.09 16.73
N ILE A 105 -13.86 10.80 15.57
CA ILE A 105 -14.19 9.42 15.19
C ILE A 105 -12.91 8.58 15.03
N GLY A 106 -11.85 9.15 14.46
CA GLY A 106 -10.55 8.48 14.35
C GLY A 106 -9.92 8.15 15.71
N GLU A 107 -10.05 9.03 16.70
CA GLU A 107 -9.59 8.80 18.08
C GLU A 107 -10.42 7.73 18.79
N GLN A 108 -11.75 7.76 18.63
CA GLN A 108 -12.64 6.73 19.21
C GLN A 108 -12.49 5.37 18.53
N ILE A 109 -12.17 5.35 17.23
CA ILE A 109 -12.05 4.15 16.41
C ILE A 109 -10.76 4.20 15.60
N PRO A 110 -9.59 3.87 16.20
CA PRO A 110 -8.29 3.95 15.54
C PRO A 110 -8.20 3.17 14.24
N SER A 111 -8.97 2.08 14.12
CA SER A 111 -9.01 1.28 12.90
C SER A 111 -9.66 1.98 11.69
N LEU A 112 -10.40 3.06 11.92
CA LEU A 112 -10.96 3.91 10.85
C LEU A 112 -10.01 5.04 10.45
N GLN A 113 -9.00 5.35 11.26
CA GLN A 113 -8.10 6.47 11.05
C GLN A 113 -7.37 6.41 9.69
N GLY A 114 -7.07 5.20 9.19
CA GLY A 114 -6.48 5.01 7.86
C GLY A 114 -7.42 5.41 6.72
N TRP A 115 -8.73 5.28 6.91
CA TRP A 115 -9.76 5.60 5.90
C TRP A 115 -10.26 7.04 6.01
N PHE A 116 -10.11 7.66 7.18
CA PHE A 116 -10.59 8.99 7.53
C PHE A 116 -9.53 10.09 7.28
N GLN A 117 -8.58 9.87 6.38
CA GLN A 117 -7.57 10.88 6.04
C GLN A 117 -8.13 11.96 5.09
N ALA A 118 -7.38 13.06 4.92
CA ALA A 118 -7.76 14.42 4.48
C ALA A 118 -8.47 14.61 3.11
N GLY A 119 -9.09 13.57 2.55
CA GLY A 119 -9.89 13.61 1.32
C GLY A 119 -11.14 12.74 1.35
N LEU A 120 -11.63 12.30 2.53
CA LEU A 120 -12.88 11.53 2.64
C LEU A 120 -14.04 12.35 2.07
N LYS A 121 -14.55 11.93 0.91
CA LYS A 121 -15.74 12.52 0.31
C LYS A 121 -16.95 12.09 1.10
N TYR A 122 -17.87 13.01 1.27
CA TYR A 122 -19.14 12.77 1.93
C TYR A 122 -20.24 13.53 1.21
N GLU A 123 -21.44 12.96 1.26
CA GLU A 123 -22.67 13.60 0.82
C GLU A 123 -23.68 13.56 1.96
N VAL A 124 -24.41 14.67 2.11
CA VAL A 124 -25.46 14.81 3.11
C VAL A 124 -26.79 15.04 2.41
N ASP A 125 -27.79 14.27 2.81
CA ASP A 125 -29.17 14.40 2.36
C ASP A 125 -30.10 14.31 3.59
N ASP A 126 -30.61 15.45 4.05
CA ASP A 126 -31.38 15.63 5.29
C ASP A 126 -30.68 15.07 6.53
N ASN A 127 -30.91 13.79 6.81
CA ASN A 127 -30.44 13.06 7.97
C ASN A 127 -29.69 11.77 7.58
N ARG A 128 -29.33 11.67 6.30
CA ARG A 128 -28.52 10.64 5.69
C ARG A 128 -27.13 11.20 5.41
N LEU A 129 -26.10 10.55 5.94
CA LEU A 129 -24.70 10.85 5.63
C LEU A 129 -24.11 9.67 4.86
N THR A 130 -23.77 9.89 3.60
CA THR A 130 -23.10 8.91 2.74
C THR A 130 -21.61 9.22 2.73
N LEU A 131 -20.79 8.23 3.07
CA LEU A 131 -19.34 8.31 3.11
C LEU A 131 -18.74 7.46 2.00
N PHE A 132 -17.85 8.05 1.21
CA PHE A 132 -17.23 7.38 0.08
C PHE A 132 -15.85 6.83 0.44
N VAL A 133 -15.68 5.53 0.26
CA VAL A 133 -14.45 4.81 0.62
C VAL A 133 -13.74 4.27 -0.62
N PRO A 134 -12.41 4.08 -0.57
CA PRO A 134 -11.63 3.84 -1.79
C PRO A 134 -11.88 2.48 -2.45
N ASN A 135 -12.36 1.47 -1.72
CA ASN A 135 -12.58 0.13 -2.26
C ASN A 135 -13.62 -0.66 -1.48
N PHE A 136 -14.04 -1.80 -2.04
CA PHE A 136 -15.03 -2.69 -1.44
C PHE A 136 -14.60 -3.24 -0.07
N MET A 137 -13.31 -3.50 0.14
CA MET A 137 -12.79 -3.97 1.43
C MET A 137 -12.98 -2.92 2.54
N ALA A 138 -12.71 -1.65 2.24
CA ALA A 138 -12.97 -0.54 3.14
C ALA A 138 -14.47 -0.39 3.41
N LEU A 139 -15.32 -0.58 2.40
CA LEU A 139 -16.78 -0.53 2.54
C LEU A 139 -17.29 -1.62 3.50
N GLU A 140 -16.89 -2.87 3.32
CA GLU A 140 -17.31 -3.98 4.20
C GLU A 140 -16.80 -3.77 5.64
N TYR A 141 -15.56 -3.29 5.79
CA TYR A 141 -15.00 -3.00 7.11
C TYR A 141 -15.73 -1.85 7.82
N CYS A 142 -16.00 -0.76 7.11
CA CYS A 142 -16.64 0.43 7.68
C CYS A 142 -18.12 0.20 8.01
N ARG A 143 -18.82 -0.67 7.26
CA ARG A 143 -20.19 -1.12 7.58
C ARG A 143 -20.29 -1.74 8.97
N LEU A 144 -19.27 -2.49 9.40
CA LEU A 144 -19.24 -3.08 10.75
C LEU A 144 -19.20 -2.01 11.86
N LYS A 145 -18.77 -0.79 11.54
CA LYS A 145 -18.61 0.33 12.48
C LYS A 145 -19.71 1.39 12.36
N GLN A 146 -20.68 1.19 11.47
CA GLN A 146 -21.76 2.14 11.19
C GLN A 146 -22.48 2.61 12.46
N LYS A 147 -22.93 1.67 13.30
CA LYS A 147 -23.64 1.98 14.56
C LYS A 147 -22.81 2.81 15.54
N SER A 148 -21.49 2.63 15.55
CA SER A 148 -20.60 3.40 16.42
C SER A 148 -20.53 4.86 15.99
N ILE A 149 -20.56 5.11 14.67
CA ILE A 149 -20.58 6.47 14.12
C ILE A 149 -21.95 7.12 14.35
N GLU A 150 -23.04 6.39 14.14
CA GLU A 150 -24.40 6.87 14.47
C GLU A 150 -24.50 7.26 15.95
N ASN A 151 -23.95 6.43 16.85
CA ASN A 151 -23.88 6.74 18.27
C ASN A 151 -23.04 7.97 18.58
N TYR A 152 -21.96 8.22 17.83
CA TYR A 152 -21.15 9.44 18.00
C TYR A 152 -22.00 10.69 17.70
N PHE A 153 -22.73 10.72 16.58
CA PHE A 153 -23.61 11.86 16.26
C PHE A 153 -24.73 12.03 17.28
N TRP A 154 -25.28 10.94 17.80
CA TRP A 154 -26.27 10.97 18.87
C TRP A 154 -25.70 11.53 20.18
N GLN A 155 -24.51 11.10 20.59
CA GLN A 155 -23.90 11.52 21.86
C GLN A 155 -23.40 12.97 21.81
N ARG A 156 -22.82 13.37 20.69
CA ARG A 156 -22.16 14.68 20.53
C ARG A 156 -23.12 15.79 20.10
N PHE A 157 -24.08 15.47 19.24
CA PHE A 157 -24.97 16.44 18.60
C PHE A 157 -26.45 16.17 18.84
N ALA A 158 -26.81 15.13 19.61
CA ALA A 158 -28.20 14.69 19.83
C ALA A 158 -28.98 14.44 18.52
N LEU A 159 -28.27 14.07 17.44
CA LEU A 159 -28.83 13.91 16.10
C LEU A 159 -28.90 12.42 15.71
N GLN A 160 -30.04 11.97 15.20
CA GLN A 160 -30.22 10.58 14.74
C GLN A 160 -29.79 10.40 13.29
N VAL A 161 -28.49 10.32 13.02
CA VAL A 161 -28.00 10.16 11.64
C VAL A 161 -28.17 8.72 11.13
N ARG A 162 -28.45 8.57 9.83
CA ARG A 162 -28.32 7.29 9.11
C ARG A 162 -27.06 7.31 8.26
N ILE A 163 -26.11 6.42 8.56
CA ILE A 163 -24.84 6.35 7.84
C ILE A 163 -24.94 5.37 6.68
N PHE A 164 -24.48 5.79 5.49
CA PHE A 164 -24.31 4.93 4.32
C PHE A 164 -22.87 4.95 3.86
N TRP A 165 -22.44 3.84 3.25
CA TRP A 165 -21.10 3.68 2.71
C TRP A 165 -21.23 3.31 1.24
N GLU A 166 -20.55 4.08 0.40
CA GLU A 166 -20.45 3.85 -1.04
C GLU A 166 -18.98 3.79 -1.45
N VAL A 167 -18.66 3.05 -2.50
CA VAL A 167 -17.30 3.07 -3.05
C VAL A 167 -17.16 4.35 -3.87
N ASP A 168 -16.07 5.06 -3.70
CA ASP A 168 -15.75 6.20 -4.55
C ASP A 168 -15.38 5.70 -5.95
N ASP A 169 -16.38 5.59 -6.83
CA ASP A 169 -16.17 5.13 -8.20
C ASP A 169 -15.37 6.13 -9.05
N SER A 170 -15.14 7.36 -8.56
CA SER A 170 -14.22 8.28 -9.24
C SER A 170 -12.74 7.89 -9.10
N ALA A 171 -12.43 6.88 -8.28
CA ALA A 171 -11.14 6.20 -8.25
C ALA A 171 -11.05 5.02 -9.24
N GLN A 172 -12.12 4.69 -9.99
CA GLN A 172 -12.11 3.54 -10.93
C GLN A 172 -11.24 3.71 -12.18
N GLU A 173 -10.52 4.82 -12.37
CA GLU A 173 -9.42 4.86 -13.34
C GLU A 173 -8.11 4.24 -12.80
N GLU A 174 -8.02 3.92 -11.51
CA GLU A 174 -6.94 3.08 -10.97
C GLU A 174 -7.45 1.66 -10.64
N LEU A 175 -7.27 0.78 -11.64
CA LEU A 175 -7.16 -0.67 -11.51
C LEU A 175 -8.39 -1.40 -10.92
N CYS A 176 -9.49 -1.45 -11.67
CA CYS A 176 -10.26 -2.68 -11.70
C CYS A 176 -9.39 -3.75 -12.39
N PHE A 177 -8.79 -4.65 -11.59
CA PHE A 177 -8.36 -5.96 -12.08
C PHE A 177 -9.64 -6.67 -12.52
N ASP A 178 -10.03 -6.44 -13.77
CA ASP A 178 -11.07 -7.18 -14.45
C ASP A 178 -10.39 -8.47 -14.95
N PRO A 179 -10.63 -9.64 -14.33
CA PRO A 179 -9.88 -10.86 -14.61
C PRO A 179 -9.99 -11.24 -16.08
N GLU A 180 -11.15 -11.02 -16.70
CA GLU A 180 -11.38 -11.35 -18.11
C GLU A 180 -10.62 -10.40 -19.03
N ARG A 181 -10.55 -9.11 -18.66
CA ARG A 181 -9.86 -8.08 -19.43
C ARG A 181 -8.35 -8.16 -19.27
N GLU A 182 -7.87 -8.52 -18.08
CA GLU A 182 -6.46 -8.83 -17.84
C GLU A 182 -6.05 -10.16 -18.47
N GLU A 183 -6.88 -11.20 -18.40
CA GLU A 183 -6.65 -12.44 -19.12
C GLU A 183 -6.64 -12.21 -20.63
N GLN A 184 -7.52 -11.35 -21.16
CA GLN A 184 -7.50 -10.92 -22.56
C GLN A 184 -6.26 -10.09 -22.89
N LYS A 185 -5.84 -9.15 -22.04
CA LYS A 185 -4.58 -8.40 -22.24
C LYS A 185 -3.37 -9.32 -22.18
N TYR A 186 -3.38 -10.32 -21.30
CA TYR A 186 -2.31 -11.31 -21.18
C TYR A 186 -2.31 -12.27 -22.38
N LEU A 187 -3.48 -12.67 -22.87
CA LEU A 187 -3.63 -13.42 -24.11
C LEU A 187 -3.16 -12.59 -25.30
N ASP A 188 -3.54 -11.32 -25.37
CA ASP A 188 -3.15 -10.39 -26.43
C ASP A 188 -1.66 -10.08 -26.33
N GLU A 189 -1.06 -9.99 -25.15
CA GLU A 189 0.39 -9.87 -24.96
C GLU A 189 1.11 -11.17 -25.32
N LEU A 190 0.56 -12.35 -25.02
CA LEU A 190 1.11 -13.64 -25.46
C LEU A 190 1.00 -13.80 -26.99
N LEU A 191 -0.12 -13.39 -27.58
CA LEU A 191 -0.38 -13.40 -29.02
C LEU A 191 0.46 -12.31 -29.72
N ALA A 192 0.66 -11.15 -29.11
CA ALA A 192 1.51 -10.07 -29.59
C ALA A 192 2.99 -10.41 -29.43
N ALA A 193 3.37 -11.10 -28.37
CA ALA A 193 4.70 -11.68 -28.18
C ALA A 193 4.92 -12.84 -29.16
N GLN A 194 3.86 -13.59 -29.53
CA GLN A 194 3.90 -14.58 -30.60
C GLN A 194 3.92 -13.92 -32.00
N SER A 195 3.27 -12.78 -32.22
CA SER A 195 3.26 -12.06 -33.51
C SER A 195 4.49 -11.18 -33.70
N CYS A 196 5.11 -10.70 -32.61
CA CYS A 196 6.45 -10.11 -32.58
C CYS A 196 7.54 -11.19 -32.51
N SER A 197 7.19 -12.45 -32.23
CA SER A 197 7.98 -13.63 -32.57
C SER A 197 7.73 -14.03 -34.02
N GLN A 198 7.87 -13.07 -34.95
CA GLN A 198 8.54 -13.45 -36.19
C GLN A 198 9.87 -14.05 -35.76
N GLU A 199 9.99 -15.37 -35.92
CA GLU A 199 11.17 -16.16 -35.59
C GLU A 199 12.45 -15.47 -36.09
N LYS A 200 13.08 -14.64 -35.26
CA LYS A 200 14.50 -14.36 -35.40
C LYS A 200 15.20 -15.61 -34.92
N LYS A 201 15.23 -16.63 -35.79
CA LYS A 201 16.21 -17.71 -35.69
C LYS A 201 17.56 -17.02 -35.50
N LEU A 202 18.17 -17.24 -34.33
CA LEU A 202 19.52 -16.77 -34.07
C LEU A 202 20.39 -17.29 -35.22
N LYS A 203 20.92 -16.37 -36.03
CA LYS A 203 21.76 -16.75 -37.16
C LYS A 203 23.03 -17.37 -36.60
N SER A 204 23.37 -18.57 -37.07
CA SER A 204 24.62 -19.24 -36.76
C SER A 204 25.80 -18.28 -36.95
N GLY A 205 26.65 -18.12 -35.93
CA GLY A 205 27.76 -17.16 -35.91
C GLY A 205 27.46 -15.80 -35.26
N MET A 206 26.25 -15.57 -34.74
CA MET A 206 25.92 -14.36 -33.98
C MET A 206 26.60 -14.37 -32.60
N VAL A 207 27.30 -13.29 -32.27
CA VAL A 207 27.87 -13.04 -30.94
C VAL A 207 26.78 -12.45 -30.04
N LEU A 208 26.49 -13.12 -28.92
CA LEU A 208 25.51 -12.68 -27.92
C LEU A 208 26.15 -11.86 -26.80
N LEU A 209 27.40 -12.17 -26.47
CA LEU A 209 28.16 -11.48 -25.43
C LEU A 209 29.64 -11.48 -25.81
N GLY A 210 30.33 -10.38 -25.51
CA GLY A 210 31.78 -10.29 -25.68
C GLY A 210 32.22 -10.15 -27.13
N LYS A 211 33.26 -10.89 -27.51
CA LYS A 211 33.88 -10.86 -28.86
C LYS A 211 33.74 -12.21 -29.55
N GLU A 212 33.83 -12.23 -30.87
CA GLU A 212 33.98 -13.47 -31.61
C GLU A 212 35.27 -14.21 -31.20
N PHE A 213 35.19 -15.53 -31.06
CA PHE A 213 36.34 -16.34 -30.67
C PHE A 213 36.37 -17.72 -31.33
N GLN A 214 37.58 -18.20 -31.58
CA GLN A 214 37.87 -19.55 -32.04
C GLN A 214 38.84 -20.23 -31.06
N GLY A 215 38.91 -21.55 -31.11
CA GLY A 215 39.74 -22.33 -30.21
C GLY A 215 39.25 -23.76 -30.06
N THR A 216 40.05 -24.56 -29.35
CA THR A 216 39.76 -25.96 -29.01
C THR A 216 38.60 -26.04 -28.04
N ILE A 217 37.63 -26.89 -28.35
CA ILE A 217 36.48 -27.15 -27.48
C ILE A 217 36.89 -28.18 -26.43
N THR A 218 36.74 -27.84 -25.15
CA THR A 218 36.90 -28.74 -24.03
C THR A 218 35.57 -29.46 -23.80
N ALA A 219 35.58 -30.79 -23.65
CA ALA A 219 34.38 -31.53 -23.28
C ALA A 219 34.00 -31.23 -21.84
N ILE A 220 32.72 -31.08 -21.55
CA ILE A 220 32.25 -30.63 -20.23
C ILE A 220 32.63 -31.63 -19.14
N LYS A 221 32.63 -32.93 -19.46
CA LYS A 221 33.06 -33.99 -18.54
C LYS A 221 34.54 -33.88 -18.09
N ASP A 222 35.38 -33.21 -18.86
CA ASP A 222 36.82 -33.11 -18.58
C ASP A 222 37.13 -31.93 -17.63
N ILE A 223 36.14 -31.08 -17.35
CA ILE A 223 36.25 -29.94 -16.42
C ILE A 223 35.98 -30.42 -15.00
N THR A 224 37.03 -30.90 -14.32
CA THR A 224 36.92 -31.43 -12.94
C THR A 224 37.42 -30.47 -11.86
N GLU A 225 38.14 -29.42 -12.25
CA GLU A 225 38.75 -28.43 -11.36
C GLU A 225 38.52 -27.00 -11.88
N GLU A 226 38.96 -25.99 -11.12
CA GLU A 226 38.92 -24.60 -11.59
C GLU A 226 39.89 -24.38 -12.75
N GLU A 227 39.39 -23.80 -13.83
CA GLU A 227 40.18 -23.53 -15.03
C GLU A 227 40.18 -22.03 -15.34
N ARG A 228 41.35 -21.49 -15.69
CA ARG A 228 41.48 -20.05 -15.99
C ARG A 228 40.68 -19.61 -17.21
N GLN A 229 40.54 -20.49 -18.19
CA GLN A 229 39.77 -20.22 -19.40
C GLN A 229 39.49 -21.53 -20.14
N VAL A 230 38.21 -21.83 -20.34
CA VAL A 230 37.76 -22.93 -21.19
C VAL A 230 36.90 -22.40 -22.32
N ILE A 231 36.79 -23.20 -23.38
CA ILE A 231 35.81 -23.03 -24.44
C ILE A 231 34.96 -24.28 -24.47
N VAL A 232 33.68 -24.15 -24.14
CA VAL A 232 32.71 -25.25 -24.16
C VAL A 232 31.65 -25.00 -25.23
N GLN A 233 31.07 -26.08 -25.74
CA GLN A 233 29.98 -26.01 -26.70
C GLN A 233 28.90 -27.00 -26.30
N GLY A 234 27.64 -26.55 -26.28
CA GLY A 234 26.53 -27.41 -25.85
C GLY A 234 25.16 -26.81 -26.12
N GLU A 235 24.14 -27.58 -25.76
CA GLU A 235 22.73 -27.23 -25.75
C GLU A 235 22.38 -26.53 -24.43
N VAL A 236 21.62 -25.45 -24.50
CA VAL A 236 21.05 -24.80 -23.32
C VAL A 236 19.91 -25.67 -22.80
N CYS A 237 20.01 -26.13 -21.54
CA CYS A 237 18.96 -26.89 -20.89
C CYS A 237 17.89 -25.98 -20.28
N GLU A 238 18.35 -24.95 -19.59
CA GLU A 238 17.54 -23.98 -18.85
C GLU A 238 18.26 -22.65 -18.82
N ALA A 239 17.51 -21.55 -18.75
CA ALA A 239 18.06 -20.20 -18.63
C ALA A 239 17.12 -19.34 -17.77
N GLU A 240 17.69 -18.59 -16.84
CA GLU A 240 16.99 -17.69 -15.94
C GLU A 240 17.71 -16.35 -15.84
N VAL A 241 16.94 -15.27 -15.86
CA VAL A 241 17.43 -13.90 -15.65
C VAL A 241 16.85 -13.35 -14.36
N ARG A 242 17.71 -12.88 -13.45
CA ARG A 242 17.30 -12.21 -12.22
C ARG A 242 17.93 -10.82 -12.12
N GLN A 243 17.16 -9.84 -11.68
CA GLN A 243 17.69 -8.51 -11.36
C GLN A 243 18.25 -8.49 -9.93
N LEU A 244 19.47 -8.00 -9.77
CA LEU A 244 20.12 -7.88 -8.47
C LEU A 244 19.75 -6.55 -7.81
N LYS A 245 19.89 -6.49 -6.48
CA LYS A 245 19.68 -5.25 -5.69
C LYS A 245 20.56 -4.08 -6.13
N SER A 246 21.67 -4.38 -6.81
CA SER A 246 22.61 -3.40 -7.35
C SER A 246 22.20 -2.84 -8.73
N GLY A 247 21.00 -3.15 -9.24
CA GLY A 247 20.54 -2.76 -10.59
C GLY A 247 21.05 -3.66 -11.72
N ARG A 248 22.23 -4.28 -11.55
CA ARG A 248 22.83 -5.28 -12.45
C ARG A 248 21.92 -6.50 -12.65
N GLN A 249 22.06 -7.17 -13.79
CA GLN A 249 21.31 -8.40 -14.09
C GLN A 249 22.24 -9.63 -14.03
N LEU A 250 21.73 -10.73 -13.48
CA LEU A 250 22.41 -12.02 -13.46
C LEU A 250 21.65 -12.97 -14.38
N LEU A 251 22.29 -13.37 -15.48
CA LEU A 251 21.85 -14.47 -16.32
C LEU A 251 22.54 -15.75 -15.85
N THR A 252 21.76 -16.78 -15.53
CA THR A 252 22.24 -18.11 -15.18
C THR A 252 21.61 -19.12 -16.13
N PHE A 253 22.40 -20.01 -16.71
CA PHE A 253 21.91 -21.04 -17.63
C PHE A 253 22.71 -22.32 -17.53
N GLY A 254 22.07 -23.46 -17.76
CA GLY A 254 22.73 -24.77 -17.84
C GLY A 254 23.12 -25.10 -19.27
N LEU A 255 24.34 -25.59 -19.47
CA LEU A 255 24.85 -26.01 -20.78
C LEU A 255 25.24 -27.49 -20.76
N THR A 256 24.78 -28.29 -21.72
CA THR A 256 25.12 -29.71 -21.86
C THR A 256 25.72 -30.05 -23.21
N ASP A 257 26.78 -30.85 -23.23
CA ASP A 257 27.36 -31.42 -24.45
C ASP A 257 26.92 -32.88 -24.67
N LYS A 258 25.93 -33.34 -23.89
CA LYS A 258 25.44 -34.73 -23.76
C LYS A 258 26.42 -35.70 -23.09
N THR A 259 27.63 -35.27 -22.75
CA THR A 259 28.56 -36.05 -21.94
C THR A 259 28.50 -35.64 -20.47
N ASN A 260 28.34 -34.34 -20.19
CA ASN A 260 28.03 -33.78 -18.88
C ASN A 260 27.33 -32.42 -19.06
N SER A 261 27.00 -31.75 -17.95
CA SER A 261 26.41 -30.42 -17.92
C SER A 261 27.18 -29.51 -16.97
N ILE A 262 27.23 -28.21 -17.28
CA ILE A 262 27.85 -27.20 -16.43
C ILE A 262 26.95 -25.97 -16.31
N SER A 263 26.92 -25.40 -15.12
CA SER A 263 26.22 -24.15 -14.83
C SER A 263 27.05 -22.98 -15.37
N CYS A 264 26.41 -22.07 -16.11
CA CYS A 264 27.02 -20.86 -16.64
C CYS A 264 26.38 -19.61 -16.03
N LYS A 265 27.19 -18.60 -15.71
CA LYS A 265 26.74 -17.32 -15.16
C LYS A 265 27.32 -16.13 -15.90
N VAL A 266 26.51 -15.09 -16.08
CA VAL A 266 26.87 -13.81 -16.68
C VAL A 266 26.32 -12.68 -15.81
N PHE A 267 27.19 -11.74 -15.45
CA PHE A 267 26.78 -10.49 -14.82
C PHE A 267 26.74 -9.39 -15.88
N LEU A 268 25.55 -8.89 -16.17
CA LEU A 268 25.31 -7.79 -17.09
C LEU A 268 25.23 -6.48 -16.29
N GLU A 269 25.94 -5.46 -16.78
CA GLU A 269 25.89 -4.12 -16.20
C GLU A 269 24.54 -3.44 -16.49
N GLU A 270 24.19 -2.45 -15.68
CA GLU A 270 22.97 -1.67 -15.83
C GLU A 270 22.93 -1.00 -17.23
N GLY A 271 21.84 -1.22 -17.98
CA GLY A 271 21.65 -0.68 -19.33
C GLY A 271 22.25 -1.52 -20.47
N GLN A 272 22.92 -2.65 -20.18
CA GLN A 272 23.28 -3.61 -21.24
C GLN A 272 22.03 -4.30 -21.80
N PRO A 273 22.00 -4.62 -23.12
CA PRO A 273 20.87 -5.31 -23.73
C PRO A 273 20.70 -6.70 -23.12
N LEU A 274 19.44 -7.06 -22.84
CA LEU A 274 19.11 -8.36 -22.29
C LEU A 274 19.47 -9.48 -23.27
N ILE A 275 20.25 -10.46 -22.81
CA ILE A 275 20.52 -11.68 -23.57
C ILE A 275 19.37 -12.65 -23.30
N THR A 276 18.58 -12.93 -24.33
CA THR A 276 17.51 -13.92 -24.25
C THR A 276 18.02 -15.25 -24.80
N LEU A 277 18.07 -16.28 -23.94
CA LEU A 277 18.41 -17.66 -24.31
C LEU A 277 17.18 -18.54 -24.16
N LYS A 278 17.00 -19.50 -25.07
CA LYS A 278 15.93 -20.51 -25.00
C LYS A 278 16.53 -21.89 -24.81
N ALA A 279 15.79 -22.76 -24.12
CA ALA A 279 16.13 -24.18 -24.07
C ALA A 279 16.20 -24.75 -25.50
N GLY A 280 17.25 -25.52 -25.79
CA GLY A 280 17.54 -26.05 -27.12
C GLY A 280 18.45 -25.19 -27.99
N ASP A 281 18.78 -23.95 -27.58
CA ASP A 281 19.79 -23.14 -28.27
C ASP A 281 21.16 -23.79 -28.14
N TRP A 282 21.92 -23.84 -29.24
CA TRP A 282 23.30 -24.33 -29.22
C TRP A 282 24.26 -23.16 -29.09
N LEU A 283 25.05 -23.17 -28.03
CA LEU A 283 25.97 -22.08 -27.70
C LEU A 283 27.40 -22.58 -27.64
N LYS A 284 28.31 -21.70 -28.02
CA LYS A 284 29.73 -21.79 -27.72
C LYS A 284 30.08 -20.69 -26.73
N VAL A 285 30.66 -21.08 -25.60
CA VAL A 285 30.87 -20.19 -24.45
C VAL A 285 32.35 -20.21 -24.06
N ARG A 286 32.93 -19.03 -23.81
CA ARG A 286 34.30 -18.87 -23.31
C ARG A 286 34.30 -18.14 -21.98
N GLY A 287 35.04 -18.68 -21.01
CA GLY A 287 35.20 -18.05 -19.70
C GLY A 287 36.02 -18.91 -18.73
N PRO A 288 36.42 -18.34 -17.58
CA PRO A 288 36.98 -19.12 -16.47
C PRO A 288 35.91 -20.01 -15.83
N VAL A 289 36.32 -21.18 -15.35
CA VAL A 289 35.53 -22.04 -14.46
C VAL A 289 36.01 -21.81 -13.04
N GLN A 290 35.09 -21.49 -12.15
CA GLN A 290 35.37 -21.18 -10.76
C GLN A 290 34.41 -21.94 -9.86
N PHE A 291 34.84 -22.28 -8.66
CA PHE A 291 33.96 -22.86 -7.66
C PHE A 291 33.04 -21.76 -7.10
N ASP A 292 31.74 -21.88 -7.39
CA ASP A 292 30.76 -20.95 -6.90
C ASP A 292 30.38 -21.29 -5.45
N ARG A 293 30.73 -20.39 -4.53
CA ARG A 293 30.46 -20.56 -3.10
C ARG A 293 28.99 -20.46 -2.70
N TYR A 294 28.11 -20.03 -3.60
CA TYR A 294 26.68 -20.00 -3.34
C TYR A 294 26.01 -21.31 -3.76
N THR A 295 26.30 -21.80 -4.97
CA THR A 295 25.72 -23.06 -5.47
C THR A 295 26.51 -24.31 -5.05
N MET A 296 27.72 -24.15 -4.52
CA MET A 296 28.64 -25.24 -4.15
C MET A 296 29.04 -26.12 -5.36
N GLU A 297 29.12 -25.52 -6.55
CA GLU A 297 29.40 -26.23 -7.80
C GLU A 297 30.40 -25.46 -8.69
N LEU A 298 31.14 -26.18 -9.55
CA LEU A 298 31.95 -25.56 -10.59
C LEU A 298 31.04 -24.85 -11.60
N THR A 299 31.24 -23.54 -11.73
CA THR A 299 30.43 -22.68 -12.57
C THR A 299 31.31 -21.95 -13.58
N LEU A 300 30.89 -21.96 -14.83
CA LEU A 300 31.55 -21.22 -15.90
C LEU A 300 31.08 -19.76 -15.90
N MET A 301 31.99 -18.84 -15.63
CA MET A 301 31.73 -17.41 -15.67
C MET A 301 31.89 -16.91 -17.10
N ALA A 302 30.78 -16.89 -17.85
CA ALA A 302 30.80 -16.66 -19.29
C ALA A 302 31.18 -15.21 -19.60
N ARG A 303 32.27 -15.05 -20.37
CA ARG A 303 32.76 -13.75 -20.87
C ARG A 303 32.35 -13.49 -22.30
N ASP A 304 32.37 -14.54 -23.11
CA ASP A 304 31.97 -14.48 -24.51
C ASP A 304 31.01 -15.62 -24.83
N ILE A 305 29.93 -15.30 -25.55
CA ILE A 305 28.88 -16.25 -25.93
C ILE A 305 28.58 -16.08 -27.42
N MET A 306 28.60 -17.18 -28.15
CA MET A 306 28.27 -17.24 -29.57
C MET A 306 27.23 -18.31 -29.84
N VAL A 307 26.33 -18.05 -30.79
CA VAL A 307 25.37 -19.04 -31.29
C VAL A 307 26.05 -19.91 -32.34
N VAL A 308 25.95 -21.22 -32.17
CA VAL A 308 26.48 -22.22 -33.10
C VAL A 308 25.35 -23.11 -33.61
N PRO A 309 25.51 -23.73 -34.79
CA PRO A 309 24.47 -24.60 -35.30
C PRO A 309 24.41 -25.88 -34.45
N ARG A 310 23.19 -26.41 -34.28
CA ARG A 310 22.97 -27.66 -33.56
C ARG A 310 23.83 -28.77 -34.16
N GLN A 311 24.59 -29.46 -33.31
CA GLN A 311 25.35 -30.63 -33.73
C GLN A 311 24.40 -31.84 -33.83
N VAL A 312 23.84 -32.05 -35.01
CA VAL A 312 23.02 -33.23 -35.32
C VAL A 312 23.93 -34.36 -35.80
N ARG A 313 23.80 -35.54 -35.20
CA ARG A 313 24.45 -36.74 -35.71
C ARG A 313 23.77 -37.11 -37.04
N MET A 314 24.53 -37.06 -38.12
CA MET A 314 24.04 -37.51 -39.42
C MET A 314 24.28 -39.02 -39.53
N ASP A 315 23.25 -39.76 -39.91
CA ASP A 315 23.40 -41.15 -40.34
C ASP A 315 23.93 -41.13 -41.78
N THR A 316 25.20 -41.51 -41.95
CA THR A 316 25.87 -41.57 -43.25
C THR A 316 25.92 -43.00 -43.82
N ALA A 317 25.19 -43.96 -43.22
CA ALA A 317 25.12 -45.31 -43.74
C ALA A 317 24.38 -45.36 -45.09
N ALA A 318 24.87 -46.19 -46.01
CA ALA A 318 24.26 -46.35 -47.34
C ALA A 318 22.85 -46.96 -47.28
N GLU A 319 22.60 -47.83 -46.30
CA GLU A 319 21.28 -48.39 -46.01
C GLU A 319 20.79 -47.89 -44.65
N LYS A 320 19.58 -47.32 -44.62
CA LYS A 320 18.97 -46.81 -43.40
C LYS A 320 18.52 -47.94 -42.48
N ARG A 321 18.82 -47.81 -41.20
CA ARG A 321 18.30 -48.70 -40.15
C ARG A 321 16.78 -48.52 -40.01
N VAL A 322 16.04 -49.62 -39.91
CA VAL A 322 14.63 -49.64 -39.49
C VAL A 322 14.59 -49.91 -37.98
N GLU A 323 13.83 -49.10 -37.24
CA GLU A 323 13.60 -49.24 -35.78
C GLU A 323 12.34 -50.03 -35.46
#